data_AF-A0A4C2E8K8-F1
#
_entry.id   AF-A0A4C2E8K8-F1
#
_cell.length_a   1.000
_cell.length_b   1.000
_cell.length_c   1.000
_cell.angle_alpha   90.00
_cell.angle_beta   90.00
_cell.angle_gamma   90.00
#
_symmetry.space_group_name_H-M   'P 1'
#
loop_
_entity.id
_entity.type
_entity.pdbx_description
1 polymer ?
#
loop_
_entity_poly.entity_id
_entity_poly.type
_entity_poly.pdbx_seq_one_letter_code
_entity_poly.pdbx_strand_id
1 'polypeptide(L)'
;MSLPPWCPTYSSRKTGVNGEKVYCICKRPDNGELMVGCDGCDDWFHFSCLKIPETYRRLVYSFHCPYCEAGITGPASQGANELPKTIWKRKCRLNDCFKPCQTNSKYCSDEHGEEYMRIMLAKVEIPGMSHDAQLQLFKDMANYHNDDSKPEQFQKFGNEEFIYDDPKDQDSLYTKIVSEDKRLIELQDNARELSDNTIPTKKSELDTLSKYLDWLEEINVKLASQKDPNLGEDATNSSSTTTRDKNKKKLNKIKAKQRIYICGYSSDCQIPCSVDEFVAEYGQELPQLKNICVKVRCSKHSGWAIMQLEEREQQLSSLESYQTRLLLLMKMRKEQLHIQYYEQLLQKKE
;
A
#
# COMPACT_ATOMS: atom_id res chain seq x y z
N MET A 1 25.70 19.60 19.36
CA MET A 1 25.70 20.62 18.28
C MET A 1 26.40 21.87 18.79
N SER A 2 27.04 22.66 17.93
CA SER A 2 27.59 23.97 18.32
C SER A 2 26.47 25.01 18.48
N LEU A 3 26.69 26.01 19.32
CA LEU A 3 25.75 27.12 19.49
C LEU A 3 25.68 27.99 18.22
N PRO A 4 24.50 28.61 17.92
CA PRO A 4 24.39 29.57 16.84
C PRO A 4 25.36 30.75 17.00
N PRO A 5 25.88 31.35 15.91
CA PRO A 5 26.88 32.42 15.98
C PRO A 5 26.44 33.67 16.76
N TRP A 6 25.13 33.95 16.79
CA TRP A 6 24.55 35.07 17.53
C TRP A 6 24.30 34.76 19.01
N CYS A 7 24.42 33.49 19.41
CA CYS A 7 24.14 33.05 20.77
C CYS A 7 25.40 33.19 21.65
N PRO A 8 25.33 33.93 22.76
CA PRO A 8 26.47 34.06 23.67
C PRO A 8 26.75 32.76 24.41
N THR A 9 27.91 32.67 25.07
CA THR A 9 28.22 31.54 25.95
C THR A 9 27.22 31.42 27.09
N TYR A 10 26.97 30.18 27.54
CA TYR A 10 26.00 29.95 28.60
C TYR A 10 26.44 30.60 29.91
N SER A 11 25.49 31.25 30.60
CA SER A 11 25.68 31.84 31.92
C SER A 11 24.51 31.44 32.81
N SER A 12 24.82 30.89 33.99
CA SER A 12 23.84 30.45 35.00
C SER A 12 23.34 31.57 35.92
N ARG A 13 23.74 32.83 35.66
CA ARG A 13 23.32 33.99 36.46
C ARG A 13 21.80 34.19 36.36
N LYS A 14 21.12 34.20 37.52
CA LYS A 14 19.66 34.46 37.66
C LYS A 14 19.30 35.78 38.33
N THR A 15 20.28 36.52 38.85
CA THR A 15 20.08 37.81 39.52
C THR A 15 20.94 38.89 38.86
N GLY A 16 20.31 40.02 38.54
CA GLY A 16 20.95 41.19 37.93
C GLY A 16 21.70 42.06 38.95
N VAL A 17 22.35 43.10 38.45
CA VAL A 17 23.12 44.06 39.29
C VAL A 17 22.23 44.79 40.29
N ASN A 18 20.96 45.01 39.94
CA ASN A 18 19.97 45.72 40.77
C ASN A 18 19.18 44.79 41.70
N GLY A 19 19.56 43.51 41.82
CA GLY A 19 18.83 42.51 42.63
C GLY A 19 17.59 41.92 41.96
N GLU A 20 17.23 42.39 40.75
CA GLU A 20 16.10 41.87 39.98
C GLU A 20 16.39 40.49 39.39
N LYS A 21 15.34 39.68 39.19
CA LYS A 21 15.44 38.39 38.49
C LYS A 21 15.70 38.65 37.01
N VAL A 22 16.74 38.02 36.46
CA VAL A 22 17.10 38.12 35.04
C VAL A 22 16.91 36.79 34.34
N TYR A 23 16.54 36.88 33.06
CA TYR A 23 16.23 35.73 32.22
C TYR A 23 17.00 35.80 30.89
N CYS A 24 16.72 34.85 30.00
CA CYS A 24 17.18 34.83 28.62
C CYS A 24 18.71 34.71 28.48
N ILE A 25 19.17 34.66 27.24
CA ILE A 25 20.59 34.75 26.87
C ILE A 25 21.18 36.14 27.14
N CYS A 26 20.33 37.18 27.16
CA CYS A 26 20.78 38.57 27.33
C CYS A 26 20.93 39.00 28.80
N LYS A 27 20.49 38.17 29.77
CA LYS A 27 20.54 38.44 31.21
C LYS A 27 19.93 39.79 31.59
N ARG A 28 18.80 40.10 30.97
CA ARG A 28 17.94 41.24 31.28
C ARG A 28 16.65 40.76 31.96
N PRO A 29 16.01 41.60 32.80
CA PRO A 29 14.71 41.30 33.37
C PRO A 29 13.63 41.26 32.28
N ASP A 30 12.44 40.77 32.64
CA ASP A 30 11.25 40.84 31.79
C ASP A 30 10.70 42.27 31.79
N ASN A 31 10.83 42.94 30.65
CA ASN A 31 10.35 44.31 30.44
C ASN A 31 8.97 44.36 29.76
N GLY A 32 8.26 43.22 29.68
CA GLY A 32 7.01 43.09 28.92
C GLY A 32 7.22 42.80 27.43
N GLU A 33 8.44 42.46 27.01
CA GLU A 33 8.73 41.96 25.66
C GLU A 33 8.17 40.54 25.49
N LEU A 34 7.89 40.13 24.26
CA LEU A 34 7.41 38.77 24.01
C LEU A 34 8.48 37.73 24.38
N MET A 35 8.15 36.85 25.32
CA MET A 35 9.02 35.75 25.77
C MET A 35 8.43 34.38 25.47
N VAL A 36 9.31 33.38 25.35
CA VAL A 36 8.99 31.95 25.24
C VAL A 36 9.71 31.17 26.34
N GLY A 37 9.00 30.27 27.02
CA GLY A 37 9.56 29.35 28.00
C GLY A 37 10.21 28.14 27.32
N CYS A 38 11.36 27.70 27.83
CA CYS A 38 12.05 26.50 27.36
C CYS A 38 11.58 25.26 28.11
N ASP A 39 11.09 24.25 27.38
CA ASP A 39 10.60 22.97 27.95
C ASP A 39 11.72 22.09 28.53
N GLY A 40 12.98 22.44 28.28
CA GLY A 40 14.14 21.67 28.76
C GLY A 40 14.77 22.20 30.05
N CYS A 41 14.86 23.52 30.22
CA CYS A 41 15.56 24.13 31.36
C CYS A 41 14.71 25.10 32.19
N ASP A 42 13.41 25.22 31.87
CA ASP A 42 12.44 26.10 32.53
C ASP A 42 12.88 27.57 32.65
N ASP A 43 13.71 28.04 31.72
CA ASP A 43 14.13 29.43 31.61
C ASP A 43 13.35 30.14 30.49
N TRP A 44 13.24 31.46 30.58
CA TRP A 44 12.45 32.29 29.68
C TRP A 44 13.35 33.09 28.72
N PHE A 45 12.97 33.15 27.45
CA PHE A 45 13.78 33.76 26.40
C PHE A 45 12.98 34.75 25.56
N HIS A 46 13.53 35.94 25.34
CA HIS A 46 12.94 36.96 24.47
C HIS A 46 12.99 36.52 23.00
N PHE A 47 11.89 36.67 22.26
CA PHE A 47 11.83 36.41 20.81
C PHE A 47 12.88 37.21 20.04
N SER A 48 13.05 38.48 20.41
CA SER A 48 14.04 39.43 19.86
C SER A 48 15.49 38.91 19.98
N CYS A 49 15.80 38.27 21.13
CA CYS A 49 17.12 37.72 21.41
C CYS A 49 17.35 36.42 20.62
N LEU A 50 16.31 35.63 20.40
CA LEU A 50 16.37 34.38 19.63
C LEU A 50 16.29 34.57 18.10
N LYS A 51 16.13 35.82 17.63
CA LYS A 51 15.90 36.16 16.21
C LYS A 51 14.65 35.49 15.62
N ILE A 52 13.65 35.24 16.46
CA ILE A 52 12.35 34.71 16.04
C ILE A 52 11.41 35.91 15.87
N PRO A 53 10.80 36.12 14.68
CA PRO A 53 9.83 37.19 14.50
C PRO A 53 8.58 36.94 15.35
N GLU A 54 8.01 38.00 15.93
CA GLU A 54 6.84 37.91 16.82
C GLU A 54 5.60 37.32 16.13
N THR A 55 5.52 37.41 14.80
CA THR A 55 4.44 36.82 14.00
C THR A 55 4.37 35.29 14.16
N TYR A 56 5.48 34.63 14.48
CA TYR A 56 5.56 33.17 14.65
C TYR A 56 5.15 32.69 16.04
N ARG A 57 4.76 33.58 16.96
CA ARG A 57 4.42 33.22 18.35
C ARG A 57 3.38 32.11 18.49
N ARG A 58 2.42 32.03 17.56
CA ARG A 58 1.34 31.02 17.57
C ARG A 58 1.74 29.68 16.95
N LEU A 59 2.91 29.64 16.29
CA LEU A 59 3.43 28.49 15.57
C LEU A 59 4.41 27.67 16.40
N VAL A 60 4.83 28.15 17.58
CA VAL A 60 5.64 27.33 18.49
C VAL A 60 4.74 26.24 19.10
N TYR A 61 5.15 24.97 18.99
CA TYR A 61 4.48 23.86 19.68
C TYR A 61 5.21 23.50 20.97
N SER A 62 6.51 23.24 20.87
CA SER A 62 7.42 23.00 22.00
C SER A 62 8.73 23.72 21.72
N PHE A 63 9.23 24.49 22.69
CA PHE A 63 10.42 25.32 22.51
C PHE A 63 11.59 24.80 23.34
N HIS A 64 12.74 24.64 22.68
CA HIS A 64 13.99 24.29 23.32
C HIS A 64 15.02 25.38 23.02
N CYS A 65 15.62 25.95 24.07
CA CYS A 65 16.60 27.01 23.90
C CYS A 65 17.90 26.46 23.25
N PRO A 66 18.72 27.31 22.61
CA PRO A 66 19.94 26.88 21.95
C PRO A 66 20.92 26.10 22.87
N TYR A 67 20.88 26.38 24.17
CA TYR A 67 21.70 25.66 25.15
C TYR A 67 21.18 24.24 25.44
N CYS A 68 19.86 24.03 25.46
CA CYS A 68 19.27 22.69 25.59
C CYS A 68 19.48 21.89 24.31
N GLU A 69 19.30 22.50 23.14
CA GLU A 69 19.56 21.85 21.84
C GLU A 69 21.05 21.51 21.64
N ALA A 70 21.96 22.24 22.31
CA ALA A 70 23.38 21.95 22.34
C ALA A 70 23.81 20.95 23.44
N GLY A 71 22.89 20.56 24.34
CA GLY A 71 23.19 19.66 25.47
C GLY A 71 23.95 20.32 26.63
N ILE A 72 23.97 21.64 26.71
CA ILE A 72 24.65 22.41 27.77
C ILE A 72 23.75 22.53 29.01
N THR A 73 22.44 22.63 28.81
CA THR A 73 21.44 22.80 29.88
C THR A 73 20.30 21.80 29.77
N GLY A 74 19.53 21.64 30.85
CA GLY A 74 18.37 20.75 30.90
C GLY A 74 18.75 19.27 31.15
N PRO A 75 17.77 18.35 31.17
CA PRO A 75 18.02 16.94 31.46
C PRO A 75 18.96 16.27 30.44
N ALA A 76 19.01 16.79 29.22
CA ALA A 76 19.92 16.31 28.17
C ALA A 76 21.41 16.53 28.50
N SER A 77 21.75 17.46 29.39
CA SER A 77 23.13 17.70 29.83
C SER A 77 23.74 16.52 30.63
N GLN A 78 22.91 15.62 31.16
CA GLN A 78 23.34 14.45 31.93
C GLN A 78 23.68 13.22 31.06
N GLY A 79 23.84 13.39 29.74
CA GLY A 79 24.24 12.32 28.82
C GLY A 79 23.08 11.65 28.09
N ALA A 80 22.07 12.42 27.66
CA ALA A 80 21.03 11.89 26.78
C ALA A 80 21.60 11.57 25.38
N ASN A 81 21.25 10.41 24.83
CA ASN A 81 21.65 10.01 23.47
C ASN A 81 21.08 10.93 22.39
N GLU A 82 19.93 11.58 22.65
CA GLU A 82 19.26 12.47 21.71
C GLU A 82 19.01 13.85 22.34
N LEU A 83 19.48 14.89 21.65
CA LEU A 83 19.28 16.27 22.08
C LEU A 83 17.89 16.75 21.65
N PRO A 84 17.16 17.46 22.53
CA PRO A 84 15.83 17.95 22.20
C PRO A 84 15.91 19.03 21.11
N LYS A 85 14.80 19.21 20.38
CA LYS A 85 14.68 20.21 19.31
C LYS A 85 13.36 20.96 19.45
N THR A 86 13.35 22.22 19.04
CA THR A 86 12.13 23.02 18.95
C THR A 86 11.19 22.46 17.88
N ILE A 87 9.94 22.21 18.26
CA ILE A 87 8.88 21.70 17.37
C ILE A 87 7.96 22.86 17.01
N TRP A 88 7.71 23.02 15.71
CA TRP A 88 6.85 24.07 15.16
C TRP A 88 5.57 23.49 14.57
N LYS A 89 4.44 24.15 14.82
CA LYS A 89 3.16 23.92 14.15
C LYS A 89 3.26 24.35 12.69
N ARG A 90 2.52 23.67 11.82
CA ARG A 90 2.42 24.01 10.39
C ARG A 90 1.75 25.38 10.22
N LYS A 91 2.36 26.26 9.43
CA LYS A 91 1.81 27.59 9.07
C LYS A 91 0.74 27.45 7.98
N CYS A 92 -0.33 28.23 8.10
CA CYS A 92 -1.34 28.41 7.05
C CYS A 92 -0.70 28.77 5.70
N ARG A 93 -1.19 28.15 4.62
CA ARG A 93 -0.63 28.31 3.27
C ARG A 93 -0.76 29.72 2.69
N LEU A 94 -1.75 30.51 3.12
CA LEU A 94 -1.83 31.93 2.76
C LEU A 94 -0.58 32.70 3.23
N ASN A 95 -0.06 33.57 2.37
CA ASN A 95 1.22 34.26 2.59
C ASN A 95 1.21 35.05 3.90
N ASP A 96 0.21 35.91 4.08
CA ASP A 96 0.13 36.84 5.21
C ASP A 96 -0.49 36.23 6.48
N CYS A 97 -0.86 34.95 6.45
CA CYS A 97 -1.40 34.26 7.62
C CYS A 97 -0.32 33.46 8.37
N PHE A 98 -0.08 33.82 9.63
CA PHE A 98 0.85 33.14 10.54
C PHE A 98 0.13 32.32 11.63
N LYS A 99 -1.14 31.95 11.41
CA LYS A 99 -1.88 31.03 12.29
C LYS A 99 -1.51 29.58 11.98
N PRO A 100 -1.57 28.68 12.98
CA PRO A 100 -1.35 27.24 12.76
C PRO A 100 -2.47 26.63 11.92
N CYS A 101 -2.16 25.58 11.17
CA CYS A 101 -3.14 24.79 10.43
C CYS A 101 -4.05 23.97 11.36
N GLN A 102 -5.28 23.70 10.90
CA GLN A 102 -6.12 22.66 11.51
C GLN A 102 -5.55 21.25 11.23
N THR A 103 -6.03 20.23 11.95
CA THR A 103 -5.50 18.85 11.92
C THR A 103 -5.45 18.24 10.52
N ASN A 104 -6.53 18.37 9.75
CA ASN A 104 -6.64 17.82 8.39
C ASN A 104 -6.68 18.90 7.30
N SER A 105 -6.16 20.11 7.59
CA SER A 105 -6.18 21.22 6.64
C SER A 105 -4.78 21.78 6.38
N LYS A 106 -4.63 22.42 5.22
CA LYS A 106 -3.45 23.24 4.89
C LYS A 106 -3.62 24.70 5.33
N TYR A 107 -4.79 25.04 5.88
CA TYR A 107 -5.18 26.39 6.24
C TYR A 107 -5.58 26.44 7.72
N CYS A 108 -5.64 27.65 8.28
CA CYS A 108 -6.06 27.84 9.68
C CYS A 108 -7.58 27.85 9.86
N SER A 109 -8.33 28.12 8.80
CA SER A 109 -9.79 28.11 8.73
C SER A 109 -10.24 27.79 7.30
N ASP A 110 -11.51 27.44 7.13
CA ASP A 110 -12.10 27.15 5.82
C ASP A 110 -12.11 28.39 4.91
N GLU A 111 -12.42 29.56 5.48
CA GLU A 111 -12.36 30.87 4.79
C GLU A 111 -10.99 31.14 4.14
N HIS A 112 -9.90 30.77 4.83
CA HIS A 112 -8.54 30.93 4.31
C HIS A 112 -8.23 29.92 3.20
N GLY A 113 -8.91 28.77 3.18
CA GLY A 113 -8.86 27.81 2.08
C GLY A 113 -9.56 28.35 0.84
N GLU A 114 -10.74 28.92 1.00
CA GLU A 114 -11.48 29.57 -0.09
C GLU A 114 -10.70 30.71 -0.72
N GLU A 115 -10.15 31.60 0.12
CA GLU A 115 -9.38 32.75 -0.37
C GLU A 115 -8.16 32.33 -1.18
N TYR A 116 -7.44 31.31 -0.71
CA TYR A 116 -6.33 30.75 -1.46
C TYR A 116 -6.77 30.20 -2.83
N MET A 117 -7.92 29.51 -2.87
CA MET A 117 -8.47 28.98 -4.12
C MET A 117 -8.90 30.10 -5.08
N ARG A 118 -9.53 31.17 -4.58
CA ARG A 118 -9.87 32.35 -5.39
C ARG A 118 -8.62 32.98 -6.02
N ILE A 119 -7.56 33.18 -5.22
CA ILE A 119 -6.28 33.71 -5.70
C ILE A 119 -5.65 32.81 -6.77
N MET A 120 -5.77 31.49 -6.62
CA MET A 120 -5.23 30.55 -7.60
C MET A 120 -6.04 30.53 -8.89
N LEU A 121 -7.37 30.51 -8.82
CA LEU A 121 -8.24 30.60 -10.00
C LEU A 121 -8.01 31.89 -10.78
N ALA A 122 -7.83 33.02 -10.09
CA ALA A 122 -7.52 34.30 -10.72
C ALA A 122 -6.19 34.30 -11.49
N LYS A 123 -5.27 33.38 -11.20
CA LYS A 123 -3.98 33.24 -11.88
C LYS A 123 -4.02 32.29 -13.07
N VAL A 124 -5.09 31.52 -13.23
CA VAL A 124 -5.22 30.59 -14.36
C VAL A 124 -5.86 31.34 -15.53
N GLU A 125 -5.02 31.82 -16.43
CA GLU A 125 -5.46 32.38 -17.73
C GLU A 125 -5.42 31.29 -18.79
N ILE A 126 -6.56 31.05 -19.47
CA ILE A 126 -6.66 30.16 -20.63
C ILE A 126 -6.58 31.02 -21.91
N PRO A 127 -5.54 30.88 -22.75
CA PRO A 127 -5.41 31.68 -23.97
C PRO A 127 -6.64 31.55 -24.88
N GLY A 128 -7.21 32.68 -25.30
CA GLY A 128 -8.35 32.73 -26.23
C GLY A 128 -9.75 32.81 -25.59
N MET A 129 -9.87 32.78 -24.26
CA MET A 129 -11.13 32.96 -23.54
C MET A 129 -11.15 34.25 -22.71
N SER A 130 -12.29 34.94 -22.65
CA SER A 130 -12.46 36.10 -21.75
C SER A 130 -12.47 35.65 -20.28
N HIS A 131 -12.09 36.54 -19.37
CA HIS A 131 -12.03 36.24 -17.92
C HIS A 131 -13.39 35.76 -17.38
N ASP A 132 -14.50 36.35 -17.84
CA ASP A 132 -15.85 35.94 -17.46
C ASP A 132 -16.22 34.56 -18.02
N ALA A 133 -15.82 34.24 -19.24
CA ALA A 133 -16.06 32.92 -19.84
C ALA A 133 -15.22 31.83 -19.18
N GLN A 134 -13.99 32.14 -18.75
CA GLN A 134 -13.16 31.24 -17.96
C GLN A 134 -13.75 31.00 -16.58
N LEU A 135 -14.19 32.07 -15.90
CA LEU A 135 -14.84 31.96 -14.60
C LEU A 135 -16.13 31.14 -14.70
N GLN A 136 -16.89 31.31 -15.79
CA GLN A 136 -18.07 30.51 -16.06
C GLN A 136 -17.73 29.05 -16.37
N LEU A 137 -16.68 28.78 -17.16
CA LEU A 137 -16.20 27.42 -17.40
C LEU A 137 -15.74 26.74 -16.10
N PHE A 138 -15.03 27.44 -15.22
CA PHE A 138 -14.64 26.89 -13.92
C PHE A 138 -15.85 26.63 -13.02
N LYS A 139 -16.85 27.52 -13.06
CA LYS A 139 -18.13 27.30 -12.38
C LYS A 139 -18.85 26.07 -12.95
N ASP A 140 -18.96 25.96 -14.26
CA ASP A 140 -19.64 24.84 -14.91
C ASP A 140 -18.88 23.51 -14.65
N MET A 141 -17.54 23.51 -14.74
CA MET A 141 -16.69 22.36 -14.40
C MET A 141 -16.79 21.95 -12.93
N ALA A 142 -16.98 22.92 -12.02
CA ALA A 142 -17.14 22.69 -10.60
C ALA A 142 -18.58 22.29 -10.20
N ASN A 143 -19.50 22.09 -11.15
CA ASN A 143 -20.95 21.97 -10.89
C ASN A 143 -21.47 23.10 -9.98
N TYR A 144 -20.99 24.33 -10.20
CA TYR A 144 -21.39 25.54 -9.49
C TYR A 144 -22.79 26.01 -9.94
N HIS A 145 -23.74 25.08 -10.02
CA HIS A 145 -25.14 25.42 -10.19
C HIS A 145 -25.68 25.88 -8.82
N ASN A 146 -26.04 27.15 -8.73
CA ASN A 146 -26.71 27.81 -7.60
C ASN A 146 -25.96 27.74 -6.26
N ASP A 147 -25.03 28.67 -6.00
CA ASP A 147 -24.55 29.17 -4.68
C ASP A 147 -24.33 28.20 -3.47
N ASP A 148 -24.47 26.87 -3.63
CA ASP A 148 -24.51 25.85 -2.58
C ASP A 148 -23.39 24.80 -2.75
N SER A 149 -22.24 25.22 -3.30
CA SER A 149 -21.08 24.36 -3.51
C SER A 149 -20.33 24.12 -2.20
N LYS A 150 -20.48 22.94 -1.58
CA LYS A 150 -19.73 22.57 -0.37
C LYS A 150 -18.27 22.19 -0.71
N PRO A 151 -17.28 22.50 0.16
CA PRO A 151 -15.86 22.12 -0.02
C PRO A 151 -15.63 20.61 -0.26
N GLU A 152 -16.57 19.78 0.19
CA GLU A 152 -16.61 18.32 -0.03
C GLU A 152 -16.69 17.93 -1.51
N GLN A 153 -17.36 18.73 -2.35
CA GLN A 153 -17.42 18.49 -3.79
C GLN A 153 -16.05 18.75 -4.45
N PHE A 154 -15.31 19.74 -3.95
CA PHE A 154 -13.94 20.03 -4.40
C PHE A 154 -12.95 18.90 -4.08
N GLN A 155 -13.13 18.20 -2.96
CA GLN A 155 -12.30 17.03 -2.63
C GLN A 155 -12.52 15.88 -3.63
N LYS A 156 -13.72 15.76 -4.22
CA LYS A 156 -14.02 14.72 -5.21
C LYS A 156 -13.29 14.92 -6.53
N PHE A 157 -13.04 16.18 -6.95
CA PHE A 157 -12.29 16.45 -8.19
C PHE A 157 -10.82 15.99 -8.12
N GLY A 158 -10.22 15.97 -6.93
CA GLY A 158 -8.87 15.48 -6.72
C GLY A 158 -8.75 13.95 -6.67
N ASN A 159 -9.88 13.26 -6.50
CA ASN A 159 -9.97 11.81 -6.44
C ASN A 159 -10.43 11.28 -7.81
N GLU A 160 -9.57 11.39 -8.83
CA GLU A 160 -9.49 10.56 -10.05
C GLU A 160 -10.76 9.86 -10.61
N GLU A 161 -11.94 10.48 -10.58
CA GLU A 161 -13.15 9.89 -11.20
C GLU A 161 -13.84 10.84 -12.18
N PHE A 162 -13.59 12.16 -12.13
CA PHE A 162 -14.21 13.10 -13.09
C PHE A 162 -13.79 12.87 -14.55
N ILE A 163 -12.58 12.37 -14.80
CA ILE A 163 -12.09 12.06 -16.16
C ILE A 163 -12.51 10.65 -16.60
N TYR A 164 -12.82 9.76 -15.66
CA TYR A 164 -12.98 8.32 -15.91
C TYR A 164 -14.42 7.84 -15.80
N ASP A 165 -15.29 8.62 -15.16
CA ASP A 165 -16.72 8.34 -15.06
C ASP A 165 -17.40 8.60 -16.41
N ASP A 166 -18.28 7.68 -16.80
CA ASP A 166 -19.16 7.90 -17.95
C ASP A 166 -19.97 9.21 -17.74
N PRO A 167 -20.18 10.03 -18.79
CA PRO A 167 -20.98 11.24 -18.70
C PRO A 167 -22.32 10.96 -18.02
N LYS A 168 -22.62 11.69 -16.92
CA LYS A 168 -23.80 11.44 -16.08
C LYS A 168 -25.12 11.69 -16.80
N ASP A 169 -25.09 12.57 -17.80
CA ASP A 169 -26.20 12.78 -18.70
C ASP A 169 -26.12 11.73 -19.81
N GLN A 170 -27.19 10.96 -19.97
CA GLN A 170 -27.38 10.01 -21.06
C GLN A 170 -27.43 10.75 -22.42
N ASP A 171 -26.29 11.30 -22.85
CA ASP A 171 -26.18 11.90 -24.15
C ASP A 171 -26.29 10.77 -25.18
N SER A 172 -27.34 10.86 -25.99
CA SER A 172 -27.61 9.95 -27.10
C SER A 172 -26.42 9.85 -28.06
N LEU A 173 -25.56 10.88 -28.13
CA LEU A 173 -24.34 10.89 -28.92
C LEU A 173 -23.25 10.00 -28.32
N TYR A 174 -23.01 10.09 -27.01
CA TYR A 174 -22.02 9.25 -26.32
C TYR A 174 -22.38 7.77 -26.42
N THR A 175 -23.65 7.45 -26.18
CA THR A 175 -24.15 6.06 -26.26
C THR A 175 -23.95 5.47 -27.66
N LYS A 176 -24.17 6.26 -28.72
CA LYS A 176 -23.91 5.84 -30.11
C LYS A 176 -22.43 5.55 -30.35
N ILE A 177 -21.55 6.48 -30.00
CA ILE A 177 -20.09 6.36 -30.20
C ILE A 177 -19.54 5.10 -29.50
N VAL A 178 -19.99 4.85 -28.28
CA VAL A 178 -19.55 3.66 -27.51
C VAL A 178 -20.13 2.37 -28.09
N SER A 179 -21.39 2.38 -28.52
CA SER A 179 -22.06 1.18 -29.08
C SER A 179 -21.57 0.80 -30.48
N GLU A 180 -21.02 1.75 -31.25
CA GLU A 180 -20.54 1.52 -32.62
C GLU A 180 -19.05 1.13 -32.68
N ASP A 181 -18.31 1.24 -31.57
CA ASP A 181 -16.88 0.94 -31.54
C ASP A 181 -16.59 -0.56 -31.59
N LYS A 182 -16.24 -1.05 -32.77
CA LYS A 182 -15.89 -2.46 -33.04
C LYS A 182 -14.79 -2.98 -32.10
N ARG A 183 -13.77 -2.17 -31.83
CA ARG A 183 -12.63 -2.56 -31.01
C ARG A 183 -13.01 -2.76 -29.54
N LEU A 184 -13.87 -1.90 -28.99
CA LEU A 184 -14.38 -2.05 -27.63
C LEU A 184 -15.25 -3.31 -27.49
N ILE A 185 -16.08 -3.61 -28.50
CA ILE A 185 -16.90 -4.83 -28.54
C ILE A 185 -16.00 -6.07 -28.56
N GLU A 186 -15.01 -6.12 -29.44
CA GLU A 186 -14.05 -7.24 -29.51
C GLU A 186 -13.32 -7.45 -28.17
N LEU A 187 -12.88 -6.37 -27.51
CA LEU A 187 -12.21 -6.46 -26.21
C LEU A 187 -13.16 -6.99 -25.11
N GLN A 188 -14.42 -6.57 -25.13
CA GLN A 188 -15.44 -7.07 -24.19
C GLN A 188 -15.74 -8.55 -24.41
N ASP A 189 -15.89 -8.98 -25.66
CA ASP A 189 -16.19 -10.38 -25.98
C ASP A 189 -15.02 -11.30 -25.59
N ASN A 190 -13.78 -10.90 -25.88
CA ASN A 190 -12.58 -11.63 -25.44
C ASN A 190 -12.49 -11.70 -23.90
N ALA A 191 -12.83 -10.63 -23.19
CA ALA A 191 -12.82 -10.60 -21.73
C ALA A 191 -13.90 -11.53 -21.13
N ARG A 192 -15.09 -11.58 -21.72
CA ARG A 192 -16.17 -12.50 -21.32
C ARG A 192 -15.78 -13.95 -21.57
N GLU A 193 -15.25 -14.27 -22.76
CA GLU A 193 -14.83 -15.62 -23.09
C GLU A 193 -13.77 -16.17 -22.11
N LEU A 194 -12.77 -15.34 -21.76
CA LEU A 194 -11.75 -15.71 -20.79
C LEU A 194 -12.29 -15.90 -19.38
N SER A 195 -13.17 -14.99 -18.94
CA SER A 195 -13.76 -14.99 -17.61
C SER A 195 -14.70 -16.18 -17.39
N ASP A 196 -15.55 -16.46 -18.37
CA ASP A 196 -16.67 -17.38 -18.22
C ASP A 196 -16.31 -18.81 -18.64
N ASN A 197 -15.40 -18.98 -19.61
CA ASN A 197 -15.06 -20.30 -20.16
C ASN A 197 -13.62 -20.71 -19.87
N THR A 198 -12.63 -19.93 -20.32
CA THR A 198 -11.23 -20.38 -20.38
C THR A 198 -10.56 -20.47 -19.00
N ILE A 199 -10.75 -19.47 -18.12
CA ILE A 199 -10.17 -19.49 -16.76
C ILE A 199 -10.85 -20.56 -15.90
N PRO A 200 -12.19 -20.69 -15.86
CA PRO A 200 -12.87 -21.73 -15.08
C PRO A 200 -12.50 -23.16 -15.51
N THR A 201 -12.41 -23.42 -16.82
CA THR A 201 -12.01 -24.74 -17.34
C THR A 201 -10.57 -25.09 -16.97
N LYS A 202 -9.63 -24.13 -17.04
CA LYS A 202 -8.24 -24.37 -16.61
C LYS A 202 -8.10 -24.53 -15.09
N LYS A 203 -8.93 -23.83 -14.30
CA LYS A 203 -9.02 -24.02 -12.84
C LYS A 203 -9.57 -25.41 -12.49
N SER A 204 -10.59 -25.91 -13.19
CA SER A 204 -11.12 -27.25 -12.94
C SER A 204 -10.13 -28.34 -13.33
N GLU A 205 -9.41 -28.19 -14.46
CA GLU A 205 -8.31 -29.10 -14.83
C GLU A 205 -7.21 -29.15 -13.74
N LEU A 206 -6.81 -27.99 -13.20
CA LEU A 206 -5.82 -27.93 -12.12
C LEU A 206 -6.31 -28.60 -10.83
N ASP A 207 -7.58 -28.37 -10.45
CA ASP A 207 -8.21 -29.01 -9.30
C ASP A 207 -8.27 -30.54 -9.45
N THR A 208 -8.59 -31.04 -10.65
CA THR A 208 -8.54 -32.49 -10.92
C THR A 208 -7.13 -33.07 -10.78
N LEU A 209 -6.11 -32.36 -11.25
CA LEU A 209 -4.72 -32.77 -11.11
C LEU A 209 -4.28 -32.75 -9.64
N SER A 210 -4.63 -31.71 -8.89
CA SER A 210 -4.33 -31.62 -7.45
C SER A 210 -4.93 -32.80 -6.69
N LYS A 211 -6.22 -33.09 -6.92
CA LYS A 211 -6.91 -34.23 -6.29
C LYS A 211 -6.26 -35.57 -6.65
N TYR A 212 -5.77 -35.73 -7.88
CA TYR A 212 -5.03 -36.92 -8.28
C TYR A 212 -3.69 -37.05 -7.55
N LEU A 213 -2.97 -35.95 -7.35
CA LEU A 213 -1.72 -35.93 -6.58
C LEU A 213 -1.96 -36.22 -5.09
N ASP A 214 -3.03 -35.68 -4.49
CA ASP A 214 -3.43 -35.97 -3.12
C ASP A 214 -3.76 -37.47 -2.96
N TRP A 215 -4.51 -38.04 -3.91
CA TRP A 215 -4.81 -39.48 -3.95
C TRP A 215 -3.53 -40.33 -4.05
N LEU A 216 -2.56 -39.93 -4.88
CA LEU A 216 -1.26 -40.61 -4.96
C LEU A 216 -0.44 -40.49 -3.68
N GLU A 217 -0.49 -39.34 -3.00
CA GLU A 217 0.16 -39.16 -1.70
C GLU A 217 -0.44 -40.09 -0.65
N GLU A 218 -1.78 -40.20 -0.59
CA GLU A 218 -2.49 -41.12 0.31
C GLU A 218 -2.11 -42.59 0.07
N ILE A 219 -2.00 -43.01 -1.18
CA ILE A 219 -1.53 -44.37 -1.54
C ILE A 219 -0.10 -44.60 -1.05
N ASN A 220 0.80 -43.64 -1.31
CA ASN A 220 2.19 -43.74 -0.89
C ASN A 220 2.31 -43.80 0.65
N VAL A 221 1.45 -43.08 1.38
CA VAL A 221 1.37 -43.14 2.85
C VAL A 221 0.85 -44.49 3.35
N LYS A 222 -0.21 -45.04 2.75
CA LYS A 222 -0.76 -46.35 3.14
C LYS A 222 0.20 -47.50 2.81
N LEU A 223 0.86 -47.47 1.66
CA LEU A 223 1.88 -48.46 1.29
C LEU A 223 3.13 -48.39 2.18
N ALA A 224 3.48 -47.20 2.66
CA ALA A 224 4.53 -47.04 3.66
C ALA A 224 4.11 -47.60 5.03
N SER A 225 2.82 -47.58 5.37
CA SER A 225 2.28 -48.03 6.66
C SER A 225 2.04 -49.55 6.73
N GLN A 226 1.67 -50.20 5.62
CA GLN A 226 1.41 -51.65 5.59
C GLN A 226 2.66 -52.54 5.72
N LYS A 227 3.87 -52.00 5.49
CA LYS A 227 5.12 -52.78 5.59
C LYS A 227 5.78 -52.80 6.98
N ASP A 228 5.16 -52.21 8.01
CA ASP A 228 5.65 -52.27 9.41
C ASP A 228 4.72 -53.08 10.34
N PRO A 229 4.98 -54.39 10.54
CA PRO A 229 4.51 -55.12 11.71
C PRO A 229 5.64 -55.66 12.62
N ASN A 230 6.87 -55.12 12.57
CA ASN A 230 7.92 -55.60 13.49
C ASN A 230 9.08 -54.61 13.74
N LEU A 231 8.93 -53.72 14.71
CA LEU A 231 10.04 -53.26 15.56
C LEU A 231 9.49 -53.09 16.98
N GLY A 232 10.02 -53.94 17.87
CA GLY A 232 9.53 -54.14 19.23
C GLY A 232 9.63 -52.94 20.15
N GLU A 233 8.95 -53.13 21.27
CA GLU A 233 8.92 -52.32 22.48
C GLU A 233 10.30 -51.77 22.85
N ASP A 234 10.37 -50.46 23.08
CA ASP A 234 11.13 -49.92 24.21
C ASP A 234 10.66 -48.49 24.48
N ALA A 235 9.70 -48.42 25.40
CA ALA A 235 9.32 -47.19 26.08
C ALA A 235 10.24 -47.01 27.29
N THR A 236 11.01 -45.91 27.35
CA THR A 236 11.28 -45.20 28.62
C THR A 236 11.60 -43.72 28.36
N ASN A 237 10.75 -42.86 28.93
CA ASN A 237 10.95 -41.55 29.57
C ASN A 237 12.17 -40.69 29.15
N SER A 238 12.08 -39.38 28.88
CA SER A 238 11.48 -38.35 29.76
C SER A 238 11.45 -36.95 29.10
N SER A 239 10.33 -36.25 29.31
CA SER A 239 10.21 -34.83 29.72
C SER A 239 10.81 -33.64 28.92
N SER A 240 9.88 -32.79 28.48
CA SER A 240 9.88 -31.31 28.51
C SER A 240 11.10 -30.51 28.01
N THR A 241 10.95 -29.80 26.88
CA THR A 241 11.05 -28.31 26.83
C THR A 241 10.76 -27.71 25.43
N THR A 242 10.09 -26.56 25.52
CA THR A 242 9.82 -25.43 24.62
C THR A 242 10.08 -25.46 23.10
N THR A 243 9.12 -24.79 22.46
CA THR A 243 8.92 -24.46 21.06
C THR A 243 9.99 -23.55 20.46
N ARG A 244 10.74 -24.02 19.45
CA ARG A 244 11.02 -23.28 18.18
C ARG A 244 12.08 -23.89 17.25
N ASP A 245 12.89 -24.86 17.68
CA ASP A 245 13.99 -25.40 16.83
C ASP A 245 13.78 -26.81 16.25
N LYS A 246 12.53 -27.30 16.19
CA LYS A 246 12.24 -28.69 15.76
C LYS A 246 12.16 -28.91 14.25
N ASN A 247 11.99 -27.88 13.41
CA ASN A 247 11.69 -28.11 11.99
C ASN A 247 12.91 -28.43 11.11
N LYS A 248 14.14 -28.07 11.50
CA LYS A 248 15.33 -28.32 10.65
C LYS A 248 15.98 -29.70 10.87
N LYS A 249 15.87 -30.28 12.06
CA LYS A 249 16.44 -31.63 12.37
C LYS A 249 15.46 -32.78 12.15
N LYS A 250 14.14 -32.56 12.18
CA LYS A 250 13.13 -33.59 11.87
C LYS A 250 13.09 -33.94 10.38
N LEU A 251 13.36 -32.96 9.50
CA LEU A 251 13.38 -33.15 8.04
C LEU A 251 14.55 -34.06 7.58
N ASN A 252 15.69 -34.02 8.26
CA ASN A 252 16.88 -34.79 7.88
C ASN A 252 16.91 -36.22 8.46
N LYS A 253 16.07 -36.56 9.44
CA LYS A 253 15.97 -37.94 9.99
C LYS A 253 14.92 -38.80 9.26
N ILE A 254 13.97 -38.16 8.57
CA ILE A 254 12.99 -38.81 7.68
C ILE A 254 13.63 -39.21 6.32
N LYS A 255 14.74 -38.56 5.93
CA LYS A 255 15.45 -38.82 4.66
C LYS A 255 16.25 -40.13 4.61
N ALA A 256 16.39 -40.87 5.72
CA ALA A 256 17.35 -41.98 5.81
C ALA A 256 16.76 -43.38 6.03
N LYS A 257 15.43 -43.55 6.16
CA LYS A 257 14.84 -44.88 6.31
C LYS A 257 13.58 -45.05 5.44
N GLN A 258 13.77 -45.81 4.37
CA GLN A 258 12.79 -46.70 3.73
C GLN A 258 11.40 -46.11 3.50
N ARG A 259 11.09 -45.56 2.33
CA ARG A 259 9.70 -45.47 1.87
C ARG A 259 9.64 -45.75 0.37
N ILE A 260 8.87 -46.77 0.02
CA ILE A 260 8.53 -47.10 -1.36
C ILE A 260 7.73 -45.92 -1.89
N TYR A 261 8.30 -45.16 -2.83
CA TYR A 261 7.63 -44.06 -3.50
C TYR A 261 7.27 -44.52 -4.90
N ILE A 262 5.98 -44.72 -5.16
CA ILE A 262 5.49 -45.10 -6.47
C ILE A 262 5.48 -43.86 -7.37
N CYS A 263 5.86 -44.06 -8.63
CA CYS A 263 5.90 -43.00 -9.63
C CYS A 263 4.54 -42.36 -9.90
N GLY A 264 3.45 -43.14 -9.97
CA GLY A 264 2.08 -42.62 -10.06
C GLY A 264 1.70 -41.96 -11.39
N TYR A 265 2.61 -41.94 -12.38
CA TYR A 265 2.35 -41.29 -13.68
C TYR A 265 1.18 -41.95 -14.42
N SER A 266 0.24 -41.13 -14.89
CA SER A 266 -0.85 -41.50 -15.79
C SER A 266 -0.97 -40.44 -16.89
N SER A 267 -1.29 -40.85 -18.12
CA SER A 267 -1.54 -39.94 -19.24
C SER A 267 -2.75 -39.03 -19.00
N ASP A 268 -3.74 -39.53 -18.27
CA ASP A 268 -5.04 -38.90 -18.15
C ASP A 268 -5.30 -38.32 -16.75
N CYS A 269 -4.42 -38.61 -15.77
CA CYS A 269 -4.49 -38.15 -14.37
C CYS A 269 -5.89 -38.26 -13.73
N GLN A 270 -6.71 -39.22 -14.20
CA GLN A 270 -8.01 -39.54 -13.63
C GLN A 270 -7.84 -40.57 -12.53
N ILE A 271 -8.57 -40.38 -11.43
CA ILE A 271 -8.60 -41.32 -10.30
C ILE A 271 -9.35 -42.59 -10.75
N PRO A 272 -8.70 -43.76 -10.84
CA PRO A 272 -9.32 -44.95 -11.39
C PRO A 272 -10.03 -45.82 -10.34
N CYS A 273 -9.67 -45.71 -9.05
CA CYS A 273 -10.31 -46.47 -7.96
C CYS A 273 -10.01 -45.86 -6.59
N SER A 274 -10.70 -46.35 -5.56
CA SER A 274 -10.44 -45.93 -4.18
C SER A 274 -9.03 -46.35 -3.71
N VAL A 275 -8.48 -45.63 -2.74
CA VAL A 275 -7.13 -45.85 -2.22
C VAL A 275 -6.97 -47.29 -1.69
N ASP A 276 -7.98 -47.83 -1.02
CA ASP A 276 -7.92 -49.16 -0.40
C ASP A 276 -7.99 -50.30 -1.43
N GLU A 277 -8.78 -50.13 -2.51
CA GLU A 277 -8.83 -51.06 -3.64
C GLU A 277 -7.50 -51.07 -4.42
N PHE A 278 -6.91 -49.88 -4.64
CA PHE A 278 -5.63 -49.76 -5.34
C PHE A 278 -4.49 -50.44 -4.56
N VAL A 279 -4.48 -50.30 -3.24
CA VAL A 279 -3.49 -50.93 -2.36
C VAL A 279 -3.69 -52.45 -2.29
N ALA A 280 -4.93 -52.94 -2.34
CA ALA A 280 -5.22 -54.38 -2.36
C ALA A 280 -4.80 -55.06 -3.67
N GLU A 281 -4.89 -54.37 -4.80
CA GLU A 281 -4.46 -54.86 -6.11
C GLU A 281 -2.96 -54.67 -6.39
N TYR A 282 -2.23 -54.00 -5.49
CA TYR A 282 -0.81 -53.70 -5.65
C TYR A 282 0.06 -54.96 -5.47
N GLY A 283 0.46 -55.56 -6.60
CA GLY A 283 1.53 -56.56 -6.68
C GLY A 283 2.86 -55.93 -7.07
N GLN A 284 3.92 -56.15 -6.27
CA GLN A 284 5.26 -55.56 -6.45
C GLN A 284 5.94 -55.92 -7.79
N GLU A 285 5.37 -56.86 -8.55
CA GLU A 285 5.90 -57.45 -9.79
C GLU A 285 5.37 -56.77 -11.08
N LEU A 286 4.32 -55.94 -11.01
CA LEU A 286 3.73 -55.32 -12.22
C LEU A 286 4.33 -53.93 -12.53
N PRO A 287 4.84 -53.70 -13.76
CA PRO A 287 5.42 -52.41 -14.14
C PRO A 287 4.37 -51.29 -14.32
N GLN A 288 3.11 -51.64 -14.56
CA GLN A 288 1.96 -50.76 -14.69
C GLN A 288 0.72 -51.44 -14.07
N LEU A 289 -0.09 -50.68 -13.32
CA LEU A 289 -1.40 -51.12 -12.83
C LEU A 289 -2.42 -50.08 -13.29
N LYS A 290 -3.49 -50.49 -13.98
CA LYS A 290 -4.54 -49.59 -14.49
C LYS A 290 -3.97 -48.35 -15.22
N ASN A 291 -2.99 -48.55 -16.10
CA ASN A 291 -2.23 -47.52 -16.83
C ASN A 291 -1.40 -46.54 -15.98
N ILE A 292 -1.35 -46.72 -14.66
CA ILE A 292 -0.52 -45.94 -13.75
C ILE A 292 0.87 -46.59 -13.65
N CYS A 293 1.92 -45.76 -13.70
CA CYS A 293 3.29 -46.22 -13.51
C CYS A 293 3.56 -46.55 -12.04
N VAL A 294 3.68 -47.84 -11.73
CA VAL A 294 3.80 -48.36 -10.37
C VAL A 294 5.26 -48.53 -9.91
N LYS A 295 6.22 -48.26 -10.80
CA LYS A 295 7.66 -48.43 -10.55
C LYS A 295 8.17 -47.54 -9.42
N VAL A 296 8.86 -48.16 -8.47
CA VAL A 296 9.60 -47.47 -7.41
C VAL A 296 10.81 -46.78 -8.03
N ARG A 297 10.92 -45.45 -7.87
CA ARG A 297 11.99 -44.61 -8.47
C ARG A 297 12.12 -44.77 -10.00
N CYS A 298 11.06 -44.41 -10.73
CA CYS A 298 11.10 -44.41 -12.19
C CYS A 298 11.94 -43.25 -12.75
N SER A 299 13.05 -43.56 -13.43
CA SER A 299 13.91 -42.56 -14.09
C SER A 299 13.26 -41.89 -15.30
N LYS A 300 12.22 -42.50 -15.90
CA LYS A 300 11.54 -41.98 -17.09
C LYS A 300 10.56 -40.85 -16.80
N HIS A 301 9.99 -40.82 -15.60
CA HIS A 301 9.00 -39.81 -15.19
C HIS A 301 9.45 -39.10 -13.91
N SER A 302 10.76 -38.88 -13.73
CA SER A 302 11.23 -38.15 -12.55
C SER A 302 10.67 -36.72 -12.53
N GLY A 303 9.92 -36.36 -11.49
CA GLY A 303 9.41 -35.00 -11.32
C GLY A 303 8.22 -34.63 -12.21
N TRP A 304 7.59 -35.60 -12.89
CA TRP A 304 6.45 -35.34 -13.79
C TRP A 304 5.30 -34.57 -13.11
N ALA A 305 5.01 -34.88 -11.84
CA ALA A 305 3.94 -34.27 -11.06
C ALA A 305 4.18 -32.78 -10.81
N ILE A 306 5.42 -32.44 -10.43
CA ILE A 306 5.84 -31.06 -10.19
C ILE A 306 5.82 -30.28 -11.51
N MET A 307 6.41 -30.85 -12.57
CA MET A 307 6.45 -30.19 -13.88
C MET A 307 5.05 -29.95 -14.46
N GLN A 308 4.13 -30.90 -14.37
CA GLN A 308 2.77 -30.72 -14.88
C GLN A 308 1.97 -29.72 -14.04
N LEU A 309 2.14 -29.71 -12.72
CA LEU A 309 1.49 -28.73 -11.84
C LEU A 309 2.00 -27.32 -12.15
N GLU A 310 3.33 -27.13 -12.21
CA GLU A 310 3.95 -25.84 -12.57
C GLU A 310 3.52 -25.36 -13.96
N GLU A 311 3.43 -26.26 -14.95
CA GLU A 311 2.97 -25.92 -16.30
C GLU A 311 1.53 -25.39 -16.29
N ARG A 312 0.61 -26.06 -15.59
CA ARG A 312 -0.80 -25.66 -15.52
C ARG A 312 -0.99 -24.38 -14.70
N GLU A 313 -0.24 -24.20 -13.61
CA GLU A 313 -0.22 -22.98 -12.83
C GLU A 313 0.30 -21.78 -13.64
N GLN A 314 1.39 -21.97 -14.40
CA GLN A 314 1.94 -20.94 -15.26
C GLN A 314 0.95 -20.55 -16.37
N GLN A 315 0.29 -21.53 -16.98
CA GLN A 315 -0.77 -21.28 -17.97
C GLN A 315 -1.90 -20.44 -17.35
N LEU A 316 -2.37 -20.79 -16.16
CA LEU A 316 -3.42 -20.04 -15.47
C LEU A 316 -2.99 -18.60 -15.15
N SER A 317 -1.79 -18.42 -14.60
CA SER A 317 -1.23 -17.11 -14.28
C SER A 317 -1.10 -16.23 -15.53
N SER A 318 -0.71 -16.83 -16.67
CA SER A 318 -0.64 -16.11 -17.95
C SER A 318 -2.01 -15.62 -18.44
N LEU A 319 -3.07 -16.42 -18.22
CA LEU A 319 -4.44 -16.08 -18.58
C LEU A 319 -5.01 -14.99 -17.67
N GLU A 320 -4.76 -15.04 -16.36
CA GLU A 320 -5.17 -14.00 -15.41
C GLU A 320 -4.45 -12.65 -15.68
N SER A 321 -3.17 -12.71 -16.03
CA SER A 321 -2.41 -11.54 -16.50
C SER A 321 -3.00 -10.97 -17.80
N TYR A 322 -3.37 -11.84 -18.75
CA TYR A 322 -4.02 -11.43 -19.99
C TYR A 322 -5.40 -10.79 -19.75
N GLN A 323 -6.21 -11.33 -18.82
CA GLN A 323 -7.48 -10.74 -18.40
C GLN A 323 -7.30 -9.33 -17.83
N THR A 324 -6.32 -9.15 -16.95
CA THR A 324 -5.98 -7.83 -16.39
C THR A 324 -5.59 -6.85 -17.49
N ARG A 325 -4.79 -7.30 -18.46
CA ARG A 325 -4.41 -6.49 -19.62
C ARG A 325 -5.61 -6.11 -20.48
N LEU A 326 -6.56 -7.01 -20.71
CA LEU A 326 -7.77 -6.71 -21.48
C LEU A 326 -8.64 -5.65 -20.80
N LEU A 327 -8.82 -5.74 -19.48
CA LEU A 327 -9.56 -4.73 -18.71
C LEU A 327 -8.91 -3.34 -18.82
N LEU A 328 -7.58 -3.27 -18.77
CA LEU A 328 -6.85 -2.02 -19.00
C LEU A 328 -7.04 -1.49 -20.42
N LEU A 329 -6.95 -2.35 -21.44
CA LEU A 329 -7.16 -1.95 -22.84
C LEU A 329 -8.59 -1.46 -23.07
N MET A 330 -9.59 -2.07 -22.42
CA MET A 330 -10.98 -1.60 -22.44
C MET A 330 -11.10 -0.22 -21.82
N LYS A 331 -10.48 0.01 -20.66
CA LYS A 331 -10.47 1.33 -19.99
C LYS A 331 -9.84 2.39 -20.90
N MET A 332 -8.63 2.12 -21.42
CA MET A 332 -7.94 3.04 -22.34
C MET A 332 -8.74 3.32 -23.61
N ARG A 333 -9.45 2.31 -24.15
CA ARG A 333 -10.28 2.53 -25.35
C ARG A 333 -11.48 3.41 -25.02
N LYS A 334 -12.14 3.21 -23.88
CA LYS A 334 -13.22 4.09 -23.42
C LYS A 334 -12.73 5.53 -23.24
N GLU A 335 -11.56 5.74 -22.66
CA GLU A 335 -10.95 7.07 -22.51
C GLU A 335 -10.74 7.77 -23.86
N GLN A 336 -10.28 7.03 -24.89
CA GLN A 336 -10.17 7.59 -26.24
C GLN A 336 -11.53 8.01 -26.82
N LEU A 337 -12.58 7.21 -26.59
CA LEU A 337 -13.94 7.53 -27.05
C LEU A 337 -14.53 8.73 -26.29
N HIS A 338 -14.20 8.89 -25.01
CA HIS A 338 -14.57 10.08 -24.22
C HIS A 338 -13.98 11.36 -24.84
N ILE A 339 -12.69 11.34 -25.19
CA ILE A 339 -12.04 12.49 -25.84
C ILE A 339 -12.72 12.81 -27.17
N GLN A 340 -12.99 11.80 -28.01
CA GLN A 340 -13.68 11.99 -29.29
C GLN A 340 -15.08 12.58 -29.12
N TYR A 341 -15.80 12.17 -28.07
CA TYR A 341 -17.10 12.74 -27.74
C TYR A 341 -17.01 14.23 -27.40
N TYR A 342 -16.07 14.63 -26.54
CA TYR A 342 -15.89 16.04 -26.19
C TYR A 342 -15.42 16.90 -27.37
N GLU A 343 -14.54 16.38 -28.23
CA GLU A 343 -14.15 17.06 -29.47
C GLU A 343 -15.35 17.33 -30.39
N GLN A 344 -16.24 16.34 -30.55
CA GLN A 344 -17.46 16.50 -31.36
C GLN A 344 -18.48 17.47 -30.73
N LEU A 345 -18.55 17.53 -29.40
CA LEU A 345 -19.39 18.51 -28.71
C LEU A 345 -18.89 19.94 -28.93
N LEU A 346 -17.57 20.15 -28.92
CA LEU A 346 -16.97 21.46 -29.19
C LEU A 346 -17.22 21.90 -30.63
N GLN A 347 -17.07 21.00 -31.60
CA GLN A 347 -17.33 21.28 -33.02
C GLN A 347 -18.80 21.59 -33.34
N LYS A 348 -19.76 21.14 -32.52
CA LYS A 348 -21.20 21.42 -32.69
C LYS A 348 -21.65 22.77 -32.09
N LYS A 349 -20.81 23.40 -31.26
CA LYS A 349 -21.12 24.69 -30.62
C LYS A 349 -20.60 25.90 -31.40
N GLU A 350 -19.72 25.68 -32.38
CA GLU A 350 -19.41 26.63 -33.47
C GLU A 350 -20.48 26.56 -34.56
#